data_AF-A0A0V0GSE6-F1
#
_entry.id   AF-A0A0V0GSE6-F1
#
_cell.length_a   1.000
_cell.length_b   1.000
_cell.length_c   1.000
_cell.angle_alpha   90.00
_cell.angle_beta   90.00
_cell.angle_gamma   90.00
#
_symmetry.space_group_name_H-M   'P 1'
#
loop_
_entity.id
_entity.type
_entity.pdbx_description
1 polymer ?
#
loop_
_entity_poly.entity_id
_entity_poly.type
_entity_poly.pdbx_seq_one_letter_code
_entity_poly.pdbx_strand_id
1 'polypeptide(L)'
;MGSSNYFAWASSVELWCKCQGVQDHLTNNACVVDEKTKSNDKGAKAKAQWEKVDAQLCSLLWRSIDSKLMPLFLPFQTCYLIWEKARALYTNDIS
;
A
#
# COMPACT_ATOMS: atom_id res chain seq x y z
N MET A 1 -2.33 22.80 -10.48
CA MET A 1 -3.16 21.67 -10.97
C MET A 1 -2.78 20.30 -10.36
N GLY A 2 -1.83 20.21 -9.40
CA GLY A 2 -1.32 18.91 -8.91
C GLY A 2 -2.07 18.25 -7.74
N SER A 3 -2.69 19.00 -6.83
CA SER A 3 -3.25 18.46 -5.58
C SER A 3 -4.63 17.78 -5.73
N SER A 4 -5.48 18.27 -6.63
CA SER A 4 -6.83 17.73 -6.82
C SER A 4 -6.86 16.31 -7.39
N ASN A 5 -5.82 15.88 -8.10
CA ASN A 5 -5.75 14.55 -8.68
C ASN A 5 -5.35 13.50 -7.63
N TYR A 6 -4.50 13.87 -6.66
CA TYR A 6 -4.08 12.96 -5.61
C TYR A 6 -5.20 12.61 -4.62
N PHE A 7 -5.99 13.58 -4.17
CA PHE A 7 -7.07 13.29 -3.23
C PHE A 7 -8.11 12.32 -3.85
N ALA A 8 -8.43 12.51 -5.13
CA ALA A 8 -9.29 11.61 -5.89
C ALA A 8 -8.64 10.22 -6.11
N TRP A 9 -7.35 10.18 -6.43
CA TRP A 9 -6.58 8.95 -6.56
C TRP A 9 -6.53 8.16 -5.25
N ALA A 10 -6.16 8.81 -4.15
CA ALA A 10 -6.06 8.19 -2.83
C ALA A 10 -7.43 7.66 -2.37
N SER A 11 -8.49 8.44 -2.57
CA SER A 11 -9.87 8.00 -2.28
C SER A 11 -10.26 6.77 -3.11
N SER A 12 -9.84 6.70 -4.38
CA SER A 12 -10.10 5.55 -5.25
C SER A 12 -9.35 4.30 -4.79
N VAL A 13 -8.08 4.45 -4.37
CA VAL A 13 -7.27 3.36 -3.83
C VAL A 13 -7.83 2.84 -2.50
N GLU A 14 -8.19 3.75 -1.58
CA GLU A 14 -8.81 3.37 -0.31
C GLU A 14 -10.15 2.65 -0.52
N LEU A 15 -10.98 3.14 -1.45
CA LEU A 15 -12.26 2.50 -1.78
C LEU A 15 -12.05 1.11 -2.39
N TRP A 16 -11.10 0.96 -3.31
CA TRP A 16 -10.75 -0.33 -3.89
C TRP A 16 -10.28 -1.32 -2.83
N CYS A 17 -9.41 -0.88 -1.90
CA CYS A 17 -8.92 -1.72 -0.81
C CYS A 17 -10.05 -2.12 0.15
N LYS A 18 -10.99 -1.21 0.43
CA LYS A 18 -12.20 -1.49 1.22
C LYS A 18 -13.08 -2.54 0.56
N CYS A 19 -13.32 -2.43 -0.75
CA CYS A 19 -14.11 -3.41 -1.51
C CYS A 19 -13.53 -4.83 -1.45
N GLN A 20 -12.20 -4.96 -1.39
CA GLN A 20 -11.50 -6.24 -1.32
C GLN A 20 -11.27 -6.74 0.11
N GLY A 21 -11.56 -5.91 1.13
CA GLY A 21 -11.24 -6.23 2.54
C GLY A 21 -9.73 -6.23 2.84
N VAL A 22 -8.92 -5.56 2.01
CA VAL A 22 -7.45 -5.51 2.13
C VAL A 22 -6.95 -4.16 2.64
N GLN A 23 -7.82 -3.34 3.21
CA GLN A 23 -7.47 -2.01 3.74
C GLN A 23 -6.35 -2.09 4.79
N ASP A 24 -6.27 -3.18 5.55
CA ASP A 24 -5.21 -3.39 6.53
C ASP A 24 -3.81 -3.41 5.92
N HIS A 25 -3.64 -3.70 4.62
CA HIS A 25 -2.34 -3.62 3.94
C HIS A 25 -1.84 -2.18 3.75
N LEU A 26 -2.75 -1.19 3.74
CA LEU A 26 -2.39 0.23 3.63
C LEU A 26 -1.90 0.80 4.97
N THR A 27 -2.31 0.21 6.09
CA THR A 27 -2.06 0.73 7.44
C THR A 27 -1.15 -0.17 8.27
N ASN A 28 -1.07 -1.45 7.94
CA ASN A 28 -0.38 -2.46 8.72
C ASN A 28 0.74 -3.07 7.88
N ASN A 29 1.96 -2.99 8.40
CA ASN A 29 3.12 -3.61 7.75
C ASN A 29 3.07 -5.14 7.92
N ALA A 30 3.50 -5.88 6.89
CA ALA A 30 3.60 -7.34 6.91
C ALA A 30 4.33 -7.91 8.15
N CYS A 31 5.25 -7.15 8.75
CA CYS A 31 5.91 -7.53 10.02
C CYS A 31 4.92 -7.71 11.19
N VAL A 32 3.82 -6.95 11.25
CA VAL A 32 2.83 -7.02 12.35
C VAL A 32 1.96 -8.27 12.24
N VAL A 33 1.77 -8.80 11.02
CA VAL A 33 0.98 -10.01 10.76
C VAL A 33 1.74 -11.27 11.20
N ASP A 34 3.07 -11.27 11.10
CA ASP A 34 3.93 -12.36 11.57
C ASP A 34 3.82 -12.57 13.09
N GLU A 35 3.74 -11.50 13.88
CA GLU A 35 3.59 -11.59 15.35
C GLU A 35 2.24 -12.14 15.80
N LYS A 36 1.13 -11.76 15.14
CA LYS A 36 -0.21 -12.25 15.51
C LYS A 36 -0.43 -13.73 15.20
N THR A 37 0.34 -14.31 14.29
CA THR A 37 0.06 -15.65 13.74
C THR A 37 1.04 -16.73 14.18
N LYS A 38 2.01 -16.39 15.05
CA LYS A 38 3.02 -17.32 15.61
C LYS A 38 2.48 -18.48 16.46
N SER A 39 1.17 -18.58 16.69
CA SER A 39 0.59 -19.60 17.57
C SER A 39 0.12 -20.89 16.87
N ASN A 40 0.20 -21.04 15.53
CA ASN A 40 -0.17 -22.30 14.87
C ASN A 40 0.37 -22.46 13.43
N ASP A 41 0.45 -23.70 12.93
CA ASP A 41 0.84 -24.15 11.58
C ASP A 41 0.07 -23.44 10.43
N LYS A 42 -1.08 -22.84 10.74
CA LYS A 42 -1.85 -21.94 9.84
C LYS A 42 -1.18 -20.60 9.53
N GLY A 43 -0.18 -20.18 10.30
CA GLY A 43 0.47 -18.87 10.17
C GLY A 43 1.29 -18.70 8.89
N ALA A 44 1.92 -19.77 8.41
CA ALA A 44 2.69 -19.73 7.17
C ALA A 44 1.79 -19.50 5.94
N LYS A 45 0.60 -20.14 5.90
CA LYS A 45 -0.38 -19.91 4.83
C LYS A 45 -0.96 -18.50 4.86
N ALA A 46 -1.26 -17.98 6.05
CA ALA A 46 -1.76 -16.61 6.21
C ALA A 46 -0.74 -15.56 5.76
N LYS A 47 0.54 -15.75 6.12
CA LYS A 47 1.64 -14.89 5.69
C LYS A 47 1.85 -14.92 4.17
N ALA A 48 1.87 -16.11 3.56
CA ALA A 48 2.03 -16.24 2.11
C ALA A 48 0.86 -15.60 1.33
N GLN A 49 -0.37 -15.68 1.86
CA GLN A 49 -1.51 -14.97 1.28
C GLN A 49 -1.39 -13.45 1.46
N TRP A 50 -0.92 -13.00 2.63
CA TRP A 50 -0.67 -11.58 2.89
C TRP A 50 0.38 -11.01 1.92
N GLU A 51 1.54 -11.64 1.80
CA GLU A 51 2.60 -11.20 0.88
C GLU A 51 2.12 -11.17 -0.57
N LYS A 52 1.28 -12.14 -0.98
CA LYS A 52 0.68 -12.16 -2.32
C LYS A 52 -0.23 -10.95 -2.56
N VAL A 53 -1.10 -10.64 -1.61
CA VAL A 53 -2.01 -9.48 -1.72
C VAL A 53 -1.20 -8.17 -1.68
N ASP A 54 -0.18 -8.10 -0.84
CA ASP A 54 0.71 -6.94 -0.74
C ASP A 54 1.43 -6.64 -2.06
N ALA A 55 1.97 -7.68 -2.72
CA ALA A 55 2.61 -7.55 -4.02
C ALA A 55 1.64 -7.12 -5.13
N GLN A 56 0.40 -7.62 -5.10
CA GLN A 56 -0.65 -7.20 -6.03
C GLN A 56 -1.01 -5.73 -5.85
N LEU A 57 -1.14 -5.28 -4.60
CA LEU A 57 -1.37 -3.89 -4.25
C LEU A 57 -0.21 -2.99 -4.68
N CYS A 58 1.04 -3.39 -4.43
CA CYS A 58 2.22 -2.65 -4.89
C CYS A 58 2.20 -2.46 -6.41
N SER A 59 1.88 -3.52 -7.16
CA SER A 59 1.78 -3.47 -8.62
C SER A 59 0.66 -2.52 -9.08
N LEU A 60 -0.50 -2.53 -8.41
CA LEU A 60 -1.62 -1.65 -8.69
C LEU A 60 -1.26 -0.18 -8.42
N LEU A 61 -0.60 0.08 -7.29
CA LEU A 61 -0.13 1.40 -6.89
C LEU A 61 0.89 1.93 -7.90
N TRP A 62 1.91 1.15 -8.26
CA TRP A 62 2.91 1.54 -9.25
C TRP A 62 2.30 1.87 -10.62
N ARG A 63 1.30 1.11 -11.07
CA ARG A 63 0.61 1.39 -12.33
C ARG A 63 -0.25 2.66 -12.27
N SER A 64 -0.66 3.06 -11.07
CA SER A 64 -1.53 4.23 -10.86
C SER A 64 -0.75 5.50 -10.53
N ILE A 65 0.53 5.39 -10.16
CA ILE A 65 1.43 6.50 -9.91
C ILE A 65 2.04 6.97 -11.23
N ASP A 66 2.23 8.27 -11.39
CA ASP A 66 2.88 8.83 -12.59
C ASP A 66 4.31 8.27 -12.73
N SER A 67 4.66 7.87 -13.95
CA SER A 67 6.00 7.41 -14.33
C SER A 67 7.14 8.31 -13.84
N LYS A 68 6.90 9.63 -13.72
CA LYS A 68 7.88 10.60 -13.20
C LYS A 68 8.17 10.45 -11.72
N LEU A 69 7.20 9.94 -10.97
CA LEU A 69 7.29 9.74 -9.52
C LEU A 69 7.68 8.30 -9.18
N MET A 70 7.52 7.33 -10.10
CA MET A 70 7.95 5.94 -9.90
C MET A 70 9.37 5.78 -9.31
N PRO A 71 10.41 6.56 -9.70
CA PRO A 71 11.74 6.47 -9.09
C PRO A 71 11.75 6.70 -7.57
N LEU A 72 10.82 7.51 -7.07
CA LEU A 72 10.68 7.78 -5.64
C LEU A 72 10.06 6.60 -4.88
N PHE A 73 9.35 5.71 -5.57
CA PHE A 73 8.64 4.58 -4.96
C PHE A 73 9.37 3.24 -5.07
N LEU A 74 10.34 3.13 -5.98
CA LEU A 74 11.20 1.96 -6.17
C LEU A 74 11.90 1.39 -4.91
N PRO A 75 12.38 2.20 -3.95
CA PRO A 75 13.04 1.64 -2.75
C PRO A 75 12.04 1.02 -1.75
N PHE A 76 10.73 1.20 -1.95
CA PHE A 76 9.71 0.66 -1.05
C PHE A 76 9.18 -0.66 -1.57
N GLN A 77 9.33 -1.71 -0.76
CA GLN A 77 8.96 -3.08 -1.13
C GLN A 77 7.59 -3.52 -0.60
N THR A 78 6.91 -2.67 0.17
CA THR A 78 5.60 -3.00 0.74
C THR A 78 4.55 -1.94 0.41
N CYS A 79 3.30 -2.38 0.32
CA CYS A 79 2.16 -1.52 0.04
C CYS A 79 2.07 -0.36 1.03
N TYR A 80 2.24 -0.67 2.32
CA TYR A 80 2.28 0.30 3.41
C TYR A 80 3.29 1.43 3.17
N LEU A 81 4.54 1.09 2.82
CA LEU A 81 5.60 2.09 2.65
C LEU A 81 5.36 2.96 1.41
N ILE A 82 4.89 2.36 0.32
CA ILE A 82 4.50 3.10 -0.89
C ILE A 82 3.36 4.07 -0.56
N TRP A 83 2.36 3.61 0.19
CA TRP A 83 1.21 4.41 0.60
C TRP A 83 1.59 5.57 1.52
N GLU A 84 2.43 5.32 2.53
CA GLU A 84 2.93 6.34 3.45
C GLU A 84 3.75 7.39 2.71
N LYS A 85 4.66 6.95 1.82
CA LYS A 85 5.47 7.86 1.01
C LYS A 85 4.61 8.70 0.09
N ALA A 86 3.59 8.10 -0.53
CA ALA A 86 2.66 8.83 -1.39
C ALA A 86 1.98 9.91 -0.54
N ARG A 87 1.36 9.53 0.58
CA ARG A 87 0.71 10.48 1.49
C ARG A 87 1.64 11.62 1.89
N ALA A 88 2.88 11.32 2.27
CA ALA A 88 3.88 12.32 2.65
C ALA A 88 4.32 13.24 1.49
N LEU A 89 4.55 12.71 0.29
CA LEU A 89 4.93 13.51 -0.88
C LEU A 89 3.84 14.53 -1.22
N TYR A 90 2.58 14.09 -1.26
CA TYR A 90 1.48 14.95 -1.67
C TYR A 90 0.99 15.91 -0.59
N THR A 91 1.18 15.62 0.70
CA THR A 91 0.92 16.63 1.76
C THR A 91 1.99 17.72 1.80
N ASN A 92 3.22 17.43 1.39
CA ASN A 92 4.28 18.45 1.33
C ASN A 92 4.14 19.38 0.10
N ASP A 93 3.56 18.92 -1.00
CA ASP A 93 3.30 19.70 -2.22
C ASP A 93 2.12 20.70 -2.12
N ILE A 94 1.44 20.76 -0.96
CA ILE A 94 0.30 21.66 -0.71
C ILE A 94 0.73 22.97 -0.02
N SER A 95 2.00 23.10 0.42
CA SER A 95 2.53 24.33 1.03
C SER A 95 3.08 25.35 0.03
#